data_AF-F9YUN3-F1
#
_entry.id   AF-F9YUN3-F1
#
_cell.length_a   1.000
_cell.length_b   1.000
_cell.length_c   1.000
_cell.angle_alpha   90.00
_cell.angle_beta   90.00
_cell.angle_gamma   90.00
#
_symmetry.space_group_name_H-M   'P 1'
#
loop_
_entity.id
_entity.type
_entity.pdbx_description
1 polymer ?
#
loop_
_entity_poly.entity_id
_entity_poly.type
_entity_poly.pdbx_seq_one_letter_code
_entity_poly.pdbx_strand_id
1 'polypeptide(L)'
;MKQKFFSRWFAIGMIAAALVMIGCSKDDKNDEPTPPPLNAVMIDGETRSIVSVQTDKGKLDKNRYEIDVYLGEDEYIKIFADYENHDGKVIDLTEKESEHEGQYWSVEYKKAGKYVCVGYGEPDEVGTPVFQSGTLYIKRLDDANGQPVFEIKLENGKIQNNLGDGKEHTISLYYKGKLELF
;
A
#
# COMPACT_ATOMS: atom_id res chain seq x y z
N MET A 1 -41.31 -4.32 -48.78
CA MET A 1 -40.61 -5.48 -48.16
C MET A 1 -40.13 -5.04 -46.79
N LYS A 2 -40.39 -5.86 -45.75
CA LYS A 2 -40.11 -5.58 -44.33
C LYS A 2 -38.68 -6.00 -43.96
N GLN A 3 -37.99 -5.22 -43.13
CA GLN A 3 -37.03 -5.66 -42.08
C GLN A 3 -36.52 -4.39 -41.36
N LYS A 4 -37.15 -3.94 -40.26
CA LYS A 4 -36.94 -4.29 -38.83
C LYS A 4 -35.55 -3.95 -38.28
N PHE A 5 -35.53 -2.87 -37.48
CA PHE A 5 -34.91 -2.65 -36.16
C PHE A 5 -33.63 -3.45 -35.80
N PHE A 6 -32.61 -2.76 -35.27
CA PHE A 6 -32.41 -2.63 -33.82
C PHE A 6 -31.32 -1.59 -33.48
N SER A 7 -31.70 -0.64 -32.63
CA SER A 7 -30.85 0.28 -31.87
C SER A 7 -30.04 -0.50 -30.83
N ARG A 8 -28.76 -0.13 -30.63
CA ARG A 8 -28.03 -0.47 -29.40
C ARG A 8 -27.57 0.84 -28.74
N TRP A 9 -28.31 1.23 -27.71
CA TRP A 9 -27.86 2.17 -26.69
C TRP A 9 -26.57 1.67 -26.04
N PHE A 10 -25.57 2.54 -25.92
CA PHE A 10 -24.49 2.40 -24.94
C PHE A 10 -25.08 2.74 -23.57
N ALA A 11 -25.31 1.73 -22.72
CA ALA A 11 -25.50 1.93 -21.29
C ALA A 11 -24.12 1.93 -20.62
N ILE A 12 -23.68 3.09 -20.14
CA ILE A 12 -22.53 3.22 -19.26
C ILE A 12 -22.96 2.64 -17.91
N GLY A 13 -22.48 1.43 -17.59
CA GLY A 13 -22.72 0.80 -16.30
C GLY A 13 -21.97 1.55 -15.21
N MET A 14 -22.69 2.15 -14.27
CA MET A 14 -22.13 2.59 -13.00
C MET A 14 -21.67 1.35 -12.23
N ILE A 15 -20.37 1.26 -11.93
CA ILE A 15 -19.85 0.26 -10.99
C ILE A 15 -20.26 0.75 -9.60
N ALA A 16 -21.30 0.14 -9.04
CA ALA A 16 -21.65 0.33 -7.65
C ALA A 16 -20.56 -0.30 -6.77
N ALA A 17 -19.79 0.54 -6.08
CA ALA A 17 -18.95 0.09 -4.98
C ALA A 17 -19.87 -0.39 -3.85
N ALA A 18 -19.88 -1.70 -3.59
CA ALA A 18 -20.60 -2.27 -2.45
C ALA A 18 -19.85 -1.91 -1.17
N LEU A 19 -20.37 -0.94 -0.41
CA LEU A 19 -19.98 -0.73 0.99
C LEU A 19 -20.49 -1.92 1.80
N VAL A 20 -19.58 -2.79 2.24
CA VAL A 20 -19.91 -3.85 3.21
C VAL A 20 -20.05 -3.18 4.57
N MET A 21 -21.29 -2.95 5.01
CA MET A 21 -21.60 -2.57 6.38
C MET A 21 -21.59 -3.84 7.23
N ILE A 22 -20.48 -4.14 7.92
CA ILE A 22 -20.46 -5.20 8.93
C ILE A 22 -21.17 -4.65 10.17
N GLY A 23 -22.35 -5.20 10.42
CA GLY A 23 -23.25 -4.80 11.50
C GLY A 23 -22.75 -5.22 12.88
N CYS A 24 -23.18 -4.45 13.87
CA CYS A 24 -23.02 -4.75 15.28
C CYS A 24 -23.61 -6.12 15.65
N SER A 25 -22.81 -6.99 16.25
CA SER A 25 -23.28 -7.91 17.28
C SER A 25 -22.18 -8.06 18.33
N LYS A 26 -22.56 -7.83 19.59
CA LYS A 26 -21.74 -8.15 20.76
C LYS A 26 -21.45 -9.66 20.75
N ASP A 27 -20.17 -10.04 20.90
CA ASP A 27 -19.65 -11.14 21.72
C ASP A 27 -18.14 -11.33 21.42
N ASP A 28 -17.32 -11.32 22.47
CA ASP A 28 -15.85 -11.41 22.47
C ASP A 28 -15.26 -12.38 21.44
N LYS A 29 -14.60 -11.87 20.40
CA LYS A 29 -13.62 -12.60 19.56
C LYS A 29 -12.57 -11.63 19.06
N ASN A 30 -11.30 -12.03 19.10
CA ASN A 30 -10.16 -11.32 18.53
C ASN A 30 -10.56 -10.48 17.30
N ASP A 31 -10.62 -9.16 17.48
CA ASP A 31 -10.75 -8.19 16.39
C ASP A 31 -9.41 -8.13 15.65
N GLU A 32 -9.04 -9.22 14.98
CA GLU A 32 -8.04 -9.10 13.92
C GLU A 32 -8.65 -8.24 12.81
N PRO A 33 -7.96 -7.14 12.41
CA PRO A 33 -8.43 -6.30 11.34
C PRO A 33 -8.68 -7.15 10.09
N THR A 34 -9.87 -7.01 9.49
CA THR A 34 -10.15 -7.68 8.22
C THR A 34 -9.23 -7.10 7.14
N PRO A 35 -8.50 -7.91 6.36
CA PRO A 35 -7.57 -7.39 5.34
C PRO A 35 -8.33 -6.54 4.30
N PRO A 36 -7.68 -5.50 3.74
CA PRO A 36 -8.31 -4.65 2.75
C PRO A 36 -8.65 -5.44 1.48
N PRO A 37 -9.70 -5.04 0.73
CA PRO A 37 -9.93 -5.55 -0.61
C PRO A 37 -8.71 -5.36 -1.53
N LEU A 38 -8.64 -6.15 -2.61
CA LEU A 38 -7.61 -5.96 -3.63
C LEU A 38 -7.68 -4.55 -4.23
N ASN A 39 -6.52 -3.92 -4.36
CA ASN A 39 -6.32 -2.55 -4.83
C ASN A 39 -6.97 -1.49 -3.94
N ALA A 40 -6.91 -1.70 -2.63
CA ALA A 40 -7.37 -0.77 -1.61
C ALA A 40 -6.37 -0.65 -0.45
N VAL A 41 -6.52 0.43 0.30
CA VAL A 41 -5.83 0.67 1.56
C VAL A 41 -6.87 0.78 2.66
N MET A 42 -6.58 0.26 3.84
CA MET A 42 -7.34 0.51 5.05
C MET A 42 -6.45 1.29 6.03
N ILE A 43 -6.91 2.46 6.47
CA ILE A 43 -6.23 3.30 7.45
C ILE A 43 -7.20 3.54 8.60
N ASP A 44 -6.80 3.18 9.82
CA ASP A 44 -7.61 3.37 11.03
C ASP A 44 -9.02 2.76 10.93
N GLY A 45 -9.10 1.58 10.29
CA GLY A 45 -10.35 0.88 10.02
C GLY A 45 -11.18 1.44 8.85
N GLU A 46 -10.78 2.57 8.25
CA GLU A 46 -11.45 3.15 7.09
C GLU A 46 -10.81 2.68 5.78
N THR A 47 -11.63 2.07 4.90
CA THR A 47 -11.18 1.69 3.55
C THR A 47 -11.11 2.90 2.63
N ARG A 48 -9.99 3.04 1.91
CA ARG A 48 -9.68 4.06 0.91
C ARG A 48 -9.38 3.38 -0.42
N SER A 49 -9.84 3.98 -1.52
CA SER A 49 -9.49 3.54 -2.87
C SER A 49 -8.12 4.09 -3.27
N ILE A 50 -7.35 3.30 -4.00
CA ILE A 50 -6.08 3.76 -4.59
C ILE A 50 -6.38 4.54 -5.86
N VAL A 51 -5.83 5.76 -5.96
CA VAL A 51 -5.95 6.64 -7.14
C VAL A 51 -4.92 6.26 -8.18
N SER A 52 -3.65 6.13 -7.78
CA SER A 52 -2.54 5.69 -8.63
C SER A 52 -1.44 5.07 -7.77
N VAL A 53 -0.57 4.29 -8.42
CA VAL A 53 0.66 3.79 -7.81
C VAL A 53 1.81 4.12 -8.75
N GLN A 54 2.83 4.80 -8.23
CA GLN A 54 3.88 5.39 -9.03
C GLN A 54 5.26 5.02 -8.50
N THR A 55 6.26 5.03 -9.39
CA THR A 55 7.66 4.86 -9.00
C THR A 55 8.58 5.60 -9.97
N ASP A 56 9.72 6.07 -9.48
CA ASP A 56 10.76 6.72 -10.29
C ASP A 56 11.48 5.67 -11.13
N LYS A 57 11.54 5.89 -12.45
CA LYS A 57 12.18 4.95 -13.37
C LYS A 57 13.67 4.75 -13.07
N GLY A 58 14.39 5.82 -12.75
CA GLY A 58 15.83 5.76 -12.45
C GLY A 58 16.15 5.02 -11.14
N LYS A 59 15.23 5.03 -10.16
CA LYS A 59 15.31 4.19 -8.96
C LYS A 59 15.07 2.72 -9.30
N LEU A 60 14.01 2.46 -10.06
CA LEU A 60 13.67 1.10 -10.45
C LEU A 60 14.76 0.45 -11.33
N ASP A 61 15.38 1.21 -12.24
CA ASP A 61 16.51 0.76 -13.07
C ASP A 61 17.77 0.43 -12.23
N LYS A 62 17.84 0.92 -10.98
CA LYS A 62 18.86 0.60 -9.98
C LYS A 62 18.36 -0.40 -8.94
N ASN A 63 17.29 -1.14 -9.23
CA ASN A 63 16.69 -2.13 -8.36
C ASN A 63 16.20 -1.59 -7.00
N ARG A 64 15.90 -0.29 -6.93
CA ARG A 64 15.33 0.36 -5.74
C ARG A 64 13.84 0.56 -5.93
N TYR A 65 13.06 0.11 -4.96
CA TYR A 65 11.61 0.23 -4.94
C TYR A 65 11.24 1.43 -4.10
N GLU A 66 11.14 2.60 -4.75
CA GLU A 66 10.53 3.79 -4.15
C GLU A 66 9.13 3.95 -4.73
N ILE A 67 8.13 3.44 -4.03
CA ILE A 67 6.76 3.31 -4.53
C ILE A 67 5.84 4.25 -3.75
N ASP A 68 5.16 5.14 -4.47
CA ASP A 68 4.14 6.03 -3.93
C ASP A 68 2.74 5.48 -4.28
N VAL A 69 1.95 5.16 -3.25
CA VAL A 69 0.55 4.71 -3.36
C VAL A 69 -0.35 5.90 -3.02
N TYR A 70 -0.89 6.55 -4.04
CA TYR A 70 -1.73 7.74 -3.88
C TYR A 70 -3.18 7.38 -3.53
N LEU A 71 -3.71 8.04 -2.51
CA LEU A 71 -5.11 7.97 -2.07
C LEU A 71 -5.89 9.26 -2.40
N GLY A 72 -5.17 10.30 -2.82
CA GLY A 72 -5.66 11.61 -3.23
C GLY A 72 -4.51 12.46 -3.79
N GLU A 73 -4.73 13.77 -3.98
CA GLU A 73 -3.71 14.69 -4.49
C GLU A 73 -2.54 14.89 -3.51
N ASP A 74 -2.83 14.90 -2.20
CA ASP A 74 -1.87 15.21 -1.14
C ASP A 74 -1.83 14.15 -0.03
N GLU A 75 -2.41 12.96 -0.27
CA GLU A 75 -2.48 11.83 0.66
C GLU A 75 -1.93 10.57 -0.02
N TYR A 76 -0.86 10.00 0.53
CA TYR A 76 -0.21 8.82 -0.05
C TYR A 76 0.59 8.01 0.99
N ILE A 77 0.79 6.74 0.69
CA ILE A 77 1.73 5.87 1.39
C ILE A 77 2.98 5.71 0.52
N LYS A 78 4.15 6.00 1.08
CA LYS A 78 5.43 5.76 0.42
C LYS A 78 6.09 4.52 0.99
N ILE A 79 6.54 3.63 0.12
CA ILE A 79 7.22 2.38 0.47
C ILE A 79 8.62 2.42 -0.13
N PHE A 80 9.61 2.12 0.70
CA PHE A 80 10.99 1.90 0.29
C PHE A 80 11.34 0.44 0.50
N ALA A 81 12.03 -0.17 -0.45
CA ALA A 81 12.57 -1.53 -0.43
C ALA A 81 13.55 -1.69 -1.60
N ASP A 82 14.12 -2.87 -1.80
CA ASP A 82 14.93 -3.17 -2.98
C ASP A 82 14.77 -4.62 -3.47
N TYR A 83 15.31 -4.88 -4.67
CA TYR A 83 15.22 -6.20 -5.28
C TYR A 83 15.98 -7.28 -4.48
N GLU A 84 17.21 -7.00 -4.03
CA GLU A 84 18.11 -8.01 -3.49
C GLU A 84 17.69 -8.46 -2.08
N ASN A 85 17.30 -7.52 -1.23
CA ASN A 85 17.00 -7.75 0.17
C ASN A 85 15.53 -8.07 0.39
N HIS A 86 14.61 -7.55 -0.44
CA HIS A 86 13.18 -7.57 -0.12
C HIS A 86 12.27 -8.31 -1.10
N ASP A 87 12.63 -8.42 -2.39
CA ASP A 87 11.70 -8.91 -3.42
C ASP A 87 11.18 -10.33 -3.14
N GLY A 88 9.86 -10.47 -3.08
CA GLY A 88 9.18 -11.75 -2.85
C GLY A 88 9.34 -12.29 -1.43
N LYS A 89 9.89 -11.52 -0.49
CA LYS A 89 10.03 -11.91 0.92
C LYS A 89 8.95 -11.23 1.76
N VAL A 90 8.60 -11.87 2.87
CA VAL A 90 7.78 -11.27 3.92
C VAL A 90 8.71 -10.63 4.92
N ILE A 91 8.58 -9.32 5.10
CA ILE A 91 9.37 -8.47 5.98
C ILE A 91 8.58 -8.30 7.27
N ASP A 92 9.22 -8.54 8.41
CA ASP A 92 8.66 -8.21 9.71
C ASP A 92 8.88 -6.72 9.99
N LEU A 93 7.80 -5.94 10.06
CA LEU A 93 7.89 -4.49 10.29
C LEU A 93 8.17 -4.15 11.75
N THR A 94 8.20 -5.14 12.66
CA THR A 94 8.49 -4.97 14.08
C THR A 94 9.97 -5.05 14.43
N GLU A 95 10.81 -5.41 13.45
CA GLU A 95 12.24 -5.58 13.64
C GLU A 95 13.03 -4.66 12.72
N LYS A 96 14.15 -4.16 13.23
CA LYS A 96 15.18 -3.59 12.38
C LYS A 96 15.82 -4.71 11.56
N GLU A 97 16.24 -4.39 10.36
CA GLU A 97 16.96 -5.33 9.51
C GLU A 97 18.37 -5.59 10.05
N SER A 98 18.96 -6.70 9.62
CA SER A 98 20.41 -6.87 9.76
C SER A 98 21.13 -5.92 8.80
N GLU A 99 22.34 -5.49 9.15
CA GLU A 99 23.16 -4.63 8.28
C GLU A 99 23.38 -5.31 6.92
N HIS A 100 23.11 -4.57 5.85
CA HIS A 100 23.35 -5.01 4.49
C HIS A 100 23.58 -3.81 3.55
N GLU A 101 24.14 -4.09 2.39
CA GLU A 101 24.20 -3.12 1.30
C GLU A 101 22.82 -2.94 0.67
N GLY A 102 22.52 -1.74 0.17
CA GLY A 102 21.26 -1.46 -0.51
C GLY A 102 20.33 -0.56 0.29
N GLN A 103 19.02 -0.72 0.08
CA GLN A 103 17.98 0.11 0.67
C GLN A 103 17.19 -0.69 1.69
N TYR A 104 17.16 -0.22 2.94
CA TYR A 104 16.32 -0.75 3.99
C TYR A 104 14.84 -0.46 3.74
N TRP A 105 13.95 -1.28 4.28
CA TRP A 105 12.51 -1.09 4.20
C TRP A 105 12.10 0.19 4.93
N SER A 106 11.17 0.94 4.36
CA SER A 106 10.47 2.04 5.03
C SER A 106 9.02 2.07 4.58
N VAL A 107 8.12 2.42 5.51
CA VAL A 107 6.73 2.74 5.20
C VAL A 107 6.40 4.08 5.82
N GLU A 108 6.05 5.04 4.98
CA GLU A 108 5.67 6.40 5.36
C GLU A 108 4.22 6.65 4.95
N TYR A 109 3.42 7.21 5.85
CA TYR A 109 2.10 7.72 5.49
C TYR A 109 2.12 9.25 5.58
N LYS A 110 1.78 9.92 4.48
CA LYS A 110 1.80 11.38 4.35
C LYS A 110 0.42 11.91 3.97
N LYS A 111 0.07 13.05 4.54
CA LYS A 111 -1.15 13.80 4.25
C LYS A 111 -0.88 15.30 4.34
N ALA A 112 -1.36 16.06 3.35
CA ALA A 112 -1.16 17.52 3.27
C ALA A 112 0.31 17.93 3.42
N GLY A 113 1.23 17.16 2.81
CA GLY A 113 2.67 17.40 2.84
C GLY A 113 3.36 17.12 4.18
N LYS A 114 2.67 16.50 5.14
CA LYS A 114 3.22 16.15 6.46
C LYS A 114 3.23 14.65 6.68
N TYR A 115 4.18 14.19 7.48
CA TYR A 115 4.18 12.83 8.00
C TYR A 115 3.03 12.64 8.99
N VAL A 116 2.20 11.63 8.74
CA VAL A 116 1.23 11.11 9.71
C VAL A 116 1.91 10.02 10.54
N CYS A 117 2.66 9.13 9.91
CA CYS A 117 3.56 8.20 10.57
C CYS A 117 4.71 7.75 9.63
N VAL A 118 5.79 7.24 10.23
CA VAL A 118 6.99 6.73 9.56
C VAL A 118 7.51 5.53 10.33
N GLY A 119 7.73 4.40 9.66
CA GLY A 119 8.50 3.28 10.20
C GLY A 119 9.67 2.93 9.29
N TYR A 120 10.82 2.60 9.86
CA TYR A 120 12.05 2.38 9.11
C TYR A 120 12.91 1.24 9.65
N GLY A 121 13.40 0.39 8.75
CA GLY A 121 14.14 -0.83 9.06
C GLY A 121 15.64 -0.68 9.28
N GLU A 122 16.24 0.49 9.01
CA GLU A 122 17.71 0.65 9.11
C GLU A 122 18.22 0.42 10.55
N PRO A 123 19.18 -0.52 10.75
CA PRO A 123 19.63 -0.95 12.07
C PRO A 123 20.27 0.15 12.91
N ASP A 124 21.02 1.05 12.28
CA ASP A 124 21.76 2.12 12.97
C ASP A 124 20.91 3.39 13.19
N GLU A 125 19.72 3.45 12.59
CA GLU A 125 18.82 4.60 12.72
C GLU A 125 17.99 4.49 14.01
N VAL A 126 18.52 5.05 15.09
CA VAL A 126 17.90 5.04 16.43
C VAL A 126 16.74 6.03 16.54
N GLY A 127 16.72 7.10 15.73
CA GLY A 127 15.71 8.16 15.81
C GLY A 127 14.36 7.76 15.22
N THR A 128 14.36 6.82 14.27
CA THR A 128 13.15 6.35 13.57
C THR A 128 12.72 4.97 14.05
N PRO A 129 11.53 4.84 14.66
CA PRO A 129 11.07 3.57 15.20
C PRO A 129 10.58 2.61 14.10
N VAL A 130 10.41 1.36 14.49
CA VAL A 130 9.72 0.30 13.73
C VAL A 130 8.22 0.30 14.04
N PHE A 131 7.46 -0.55 13.36
CA PHE A 131 6.05 -0.78 13.68
C PHE A 131 5.92 -1.62 14.98
N GLN A 132 4.77 -1.51 15.63
CA GLN A 132 4.39 -2.33 16.78
C GLN A 132 3.84 -3.70 16.34
N SER A 133 3.33 -3.79 15.12
CA SER A 133 2.90 -5.03 14.46
C SER A 133 2.92 -4.86 12.96
N GLY A 134 2.88 -5.98 12.25
CA GLY A 134 2.57 -6.05 10.83
C GLY A 134 3.71 -6.56 9.97
N THR A 135 3.38 -6.87 8.73
CA THR A 135 4.35 -7.36 7.75
C THR A 135 4.21 -6.60 6.43
N LEU A 136 5.31 -6.55 5.67
CA LEU A 136 5.34 -6.03 4.31
C LEU A 136 5.83 -7.14 3.37
N TYR A 137 5.07 -7.37 2.31
CA TYR A 137 5.48 -8.17 1.17
C TYR A 137 5.45 -7.29 -0.07
N ILE A 138 6.54 -7.30 -0.83
CA ILE A 138 6.68 -6.58 -2.09
C ILE A 138 7.33 -7.49 -3.11
N LYS A 139 6.73 -7.60 -4.29
CA LYS A 139 7.27 -8.43 -5.36
C LYS A 139 7.06 -7.79 -6.71
N ARG A 140 8.14 -7.65 -7.47
CA ARG A 140 8.08 -7.36 -8.90
C ARG A 140 7.64 -8.61 -9.66
N LEU A 141 6.65 -8.42 -10.52
CA LEU A 141 6.11 -9.42 -11.43
C LEU A 141 6.59 -9.12 -12.85
N ASP A 142 6.18 -9.96 -13.81
CA ASP A 142 6.48 -9.71 -15.22
C ASP A 142 5.87 -8.38 -15.68
N ASP A 143 6.72 -7.54 -16.28
CA ASP A 143 6.29 -6.25 -16.85
C ASP A 143 5.19 -6.47 -17.92
N ALA A 144 4.19 -5.60 -17.93
CA ALA A 144 3.03 -5.72 -18.82
C ALA A 144 2.88 -4.46 -19.68
N ASN A 145 3.06 -4.60 -21.00
CA ASN A 145 3.08 -3.51 -21.97
C ASN A 145 4.13 -2.44 -21.66
N GLY A 146 5.33 -2.86 -21.24
CA GLY A 146 6.44 -1.96 -20.92
C GLY A 146 6.29 -1.17 -19.62
N GLN A 147 5.31 -1.55 -18.78
CA GLN A 147 5.13 -1.00 -17.43
C GLN A 147 5.46 -2.07 -16.39
N PRO A 148 6.14 -1.71 -15.29
CA PRO A 148 6.41 -2.65 -14.21
C PRO A 148 5.12 -3.05 -13.51
N VAL A 149 5.03 -4.32 -13.14
CA VAL A 149 3.89 -4.88 -12.39
C VAL A 149 4.39 -5.33 -11.03
N PHE A 150 3.65 -4.99 -9.98
CA PHE A 150 3.99 -5.43 -8.62
C PHE A 150 2.79 -6.04 -7.91
N GLU A 151 3.10 -6.88 -6.93
CA GLU A 151 2.21 -7.26 -5.84
C GLU A 151 2.77 -6.71 -4.54
N ILE A 152 1.96 -5.94 -3.81
CA ILE A 152 2.32 -5.29 -2.56
C ILE A 152 1.24 -5.61 -1.53
N LYS A 153 1.65 -6.15 -0.38
CA LYS A 153 0.78 -6.41 0.75
C LYS A 153 1.42 -5.85 2.00
N LEU A 154 0.70 -4.99 2.69
CA LEU A 154 1.01 -4.58 4.05
C LEU A 154 -0.13 -5.06 4.92
N GLU A 155 0.16 -5.95 5.86
CA GLU A 155 -0.86 -6.58 6.70
C GLU A 155 -0.68 -6.13 8.15
N ASN A 156 -1.75 -5.57 8.73
CA ASN A 156 -1.85 -5.22 10.16
C ASN A 156 -0.70 -4.34 10.68
N GLY A 157 -0.24 -3.38 9.88
CA GLY A 157 0.77 -2.41 10.28
C GLY A 157 0.24 -1.49 11.36
N LYS A 158 0.77 -1.57 12.58
CA LYS A 158 0.40 -0.69 13.69
C LYS A 158 1.58 0.17 14.10
N ILE A 159 1.41 1.48 14.23
CA ILE A 159 2.51 2.39 14.60
C ILE A 159 2.03 3.61 15.36
N GLN A 160 2.83 4.06 16.33
CA GLN A 160 2.67 5.33 17.02
C GLN A 160 4.05 5.93 17.27
N ASN A 161 4.31 7.12 16.75
CA ASN A 161 5.57 7.82 17.02
C ASN A 161 5.47 9.34 16.87
N ASN A 162 6.49 10.03 17.39
CA ASN A 162 6.58 11.49 17.42
C ASN A 162 7.20 12.09 16.14
N LEU A 163 7.59 11.27 15.16
CA LEU A 163 8.01 11.75 13.83
C LEU A 163 6.82 12.06 12.93
N GLY A 164 5.68 11.43 13.22
CA GLY A 164 4.38 11.72 12.63
C GLY A 164 3.54 12.69 13.47
N ASP A 165 2.23 12.41 13.58
CA ASP A 165 1.29 13.25 14.34
C ASP A 165 1.18 12.88 15.84
N GLY A 166 1.94 11.88 16.29
CA GLY A 166 1.95 11.39 17.67
C GLY A 166 0.85 10.39 18.02
N LYS A 167 -0.08 10.10 17.11
CA LYS A 167 -1.19 9.17 17.34
C LYS A 167 -0.85 7.77 16.86
N GLU A 168 -1.61 6.83 17.40
CA GLU A 168 -1.60 5.45 16.92
C GLU A 168 -2.37 5.37 15.61
N HIS A 169 -1.74 4.72 14.62
CA HIS A 169 -2.33 4.45 13.32
C HIS A 169 -2.23 2.98 12.97
N THR A 170 -3.24 2.49 12.27
CA THR A 170 -3.23 1.17 11.63
C THR A 170 -3.28 1.33 10.12
N ILE A 171 -2.44 0.59 9.41
CA ILE A 171 -2.35 0.59 7.96
C ILE A 171 -2.43 -0.86 7.49
N SER A 172 -3.24 -1.09 6.46
CA SER A 172 -3.17 -2.31 5.66
C SER A 172 -3.37 -1.93 4.20
N LEU A 173 -2.66 -2.60 3.30
CA LEU A 173 -2.69 -2.33 1.87
C LEU A 173 -2.66 -3.65 1.14
N TYR A 174 -3.47 -3.79 0.10
CA TYR A 174 -3.23 -4.80 -0.91
C TYR A 174 -3.32 -4.15 -2.28
N TYR A 175 -2.22 -4.20 -3.03
CA TYR A 175 -2.16 -3.77 -4.41
C TYR A 175 -1.57 -4.87 -5.29
N LYS A 176 -2.17 -5.08 -6.46
CA LYS A 176 -1.60 -5.89 -7.53
C LYS A 176 -1.92 -5.25 -8.87
N GLY A 177 -0.91 -4.70 -9.53
CA GLY A 177 -1.13 -3.93 -10.75
C GLY A 177 0.13 -3.30 -11.33
N LYS A 178 -0.09 -2.52 -12.39
CA LYS A 178 0.96 -1.77 -13.09
C LYS A 178 1.24 -0.45 -12.39
N LEU A 179 2.51 -0.13 -12.19
CA LEU A 179 2.89 1.19 -11.71
C LEU A 179 3.03 2.16 -12.88
N GLU A 180 2.71 3.42 -12.61
CA GLU A 180 3.07 4.53 -13.46
C GLU A 180 4.54 4.90 -13.20
N LEU A 181 5.25 5.24 -14.26
CA LEU A 181 6.63 5.73 -14.18
C LEU A 181 6.61 7.24 -14.32
N PHE A 182 7.36 7.93 -13.46
CA PHE A 182 7.63 9.36 -13.57
C PHE A 182 9.15 9.64 -13.64
#